data_AF-A0A8K0DN49-F1
#
_entry.id   AF-A0A8K0DN49-F1
#
_cell.length_a   1.000
_cell.length_b   1.000
_cell.length_c   1.000
_cell.angle_alpha   90.00
_cell.angle_beta   90.00
_cell.angle_gamma   90.00
#
_symmetry.space_group_name_H-M   'P 1'
#
loop_
_entity.id
_entity.type
_entity.pdbx_description
1 polymer ?
#
loop_
_entity_poly.entity_id
_entity_poly.type
_entity_poly.pdbx_seq_one_letter_code
_entity_poly.pdbx_strand_id
1 'polypeptide(L)'
;MILSLIFEPLEKNIQGHWNQAVHGLTANVRRMFQEMDAELYEECERQYFEKEARATDLEEQRELTWKRLEAEAARQGDDMVLVN
;
A
#
# COMPACT_ATOMS: atom_id res chain seq x y z
N MET A 1 9.92 -10.49 -15.70
CA MET A 1 8.44 -10.43 -15.80
C MET A 1 7.72 -10.99 -14.56
N ILE A 2 8.12 -12.14 -13.98
CA ILE A 2 7.48 -12.66 -12.75
C ILE A 2 7.81 -11.83 -11.49
N LEU A 3 9.05 -11.33 -11.36
CA LEU A 3 9.49 -10.55 -10.19
C LEU A 3 8.60 -9.34 -9.93
N SER A 4 8.31 -8.54 -10.96
CA SER A 4 7.46 -7.35 -10.86
C SER A 4 6.05 -7.65 -10.34
N LEU A 5 5.52 -8.86 -10.59
CA LEU A 5 4.21 -9.27 -10.10
C LEU A 5 4.25 -9.69 -8.62
N ILE A 6 5.34 -10.32 -8.19
CA ILE A 6 5.47 -10.90 -6.85
C ILE A 6 6.26 -10.03 -5.88
N PHE A 7 6.82 -8.90 -6.33
CA PHE A 7 7.73 -8.09 -5.54
C PHE A 7 7.07 -7.58 -4.25
N GLU A 8 5.88 -6.96 -4.35
CA GLU A 8 5.17 -6.43 -3.19
C GLU A 8 4.85 -7.51 -2.12
N PRO A 9 4.22 -8.66 -2.45
CA PRO A 9 3.99 -9.70 -1.45
C PRO A 9 5.30 -10.33 -0.94
N LEU A 10 6.36 -10.40 -1.76
CA LEU A 10 7.68 -10.83 -1.32
C LEU A 10 8.26 -9.88 -0.27
N GLU A 11 8.22 -8.57 -0.51
CA GLU A 11 8.77 -7.56 0.40
C GLU A 11 8.00 -7.50 1.72
N LYS A 12 6.66 -7.62 1.69
CA LYS A 12 5.83 -7.71 2.91
C LYS A 12 6.19 -8.92 3.77
N ASN A 13 6.50 -10.06 3.16
CA ASN A 13 6.95 -11.24 3.91
C ASN A 13 8.32 -11.01 4.57
N ILE A 14 9.21 -10.23 3.94
CA ILE A 14 10.53 -9.90 4.48
C ILE A 14 10.44 -8.93 5.66
N GLN A 15 9.50 -7.98 5.60
CA GLN A 15 9.29 -7.01 6.68
C GLN A 15 8.90 -7.65 8.02
N GLY A 16 8.26 -8.82 8.01
CA GLY A 16 7.93 -9.49 9.27
C GLY A 16 6.95 -10.65 9.18
N HIS A 17 7.21 -11.65 8.34
CA HIS A 17 6.40 -12.87 8.36
C HIS A 17 6.50 -13.58 9.73
N TRP A 18 5.37 -13.98 10.31
CA TRP A 18 5.27 -14.57 11.66
C TRP A 18 6.04 -15.89 11.80
N ASN A 19 6.07 -16.69 10.73
CA ASN A 19 6.82 -17.94 10.67
C ASN A 19 8.27 -17.68 10.23
N GLN A 20 9.22 -17.98 11.12
CA GLN A 20 10.66 -17.79 10.90
C GLN A 20 11.23 -18.59 9.72
N ALA A 21 10.73 -19.81 9.49
CA ALA A 21 11.19 -20.62 8.35
C ALA A 21 10.75 -20.00 7.02
N VAL A 22 9.51 -19.51 6.96
CA VAL A 22 9.00 -18.80 5.77
C VAL A 22 9.76 -17.49 5.56
N HIS A 23 10.05 -16.74 6.62
CA HIS A 23 10.87 -15.53 6.54
C HIS A 23 12.26 -15.82 5.94
N GLY A 24 12.95 -16.83 6.45
CA GLY A 24 14.26 -17.25 5.93
C GLY A 24 14.22 -17.72 4.47
N LEU A 25 13.21 -18.51 4.08
CA LEU A 25 13.03 -18.92 2.68
C LEU A 25 12.75 -17.73 1.77
N THR A 26 11.96 -16.76 2.23
CA THR A 26 11.65 -15.54 1.48
C THR A 26 12.92 -14.69 1.26
N ALA A 27 13.76 -14.56 2.29
CA ALA A 27 15.04 -13.85 2.18
C ALA A 27 15.99 -14.50 1.15
N ASN A 28 16.01 -15.84 1.08
CA ASN A 28 16.78 -16.55 0.06
C ASN A 28 16.24 -16.28 -1.35
N VAL A 29 14.92 -16.31 -1.54
CA VAL A 29 14.27 -15.99 -2.82
C VAL A 29 14.57 -14.56 -3.26
N ARG A 30 14.52 -13.58 -2.34
CA ARG A 30 14.94 -12.21 -2.62
C ARG A 30 16.36 -12.16 -3.16
N ARG A 31 17.32 -12.81 -2.47
CA ARG A 31 18.72 -12.82 -2.91
C ARG A 31 18.87 -13.41 -4.30
N MET A 32 18.19 -14.52 -4.60
CA MET A 32 18.21 -15.13 -5.93
C MET A 32 17.72 -14.16 -7.02
N PHE A 33 16.68 -13.37 -6.75
CA PHE A 33 16.19 -12.37 -7.71
C PHE A 33 17.18 -11.21 -7.91
N GLN A 34 17.83 -10.75 -6.83
CA GLN A 34 18.88 -9.73 -6.90
C GLN A 34 20.09 -10.20 -7.71
N GLU A 35 20.52 -11.45 -7.52
CA GLU A 35 21.65 -12.04 -8.25
C GLU A 35 21.33 -12.34 -9.72
N MET A 36 20.07 -12.69 -10.02
CA MET A 36 19.64 -13.04 -11.37
C MET A 36 19.50 -11.81 -12.27
N ASP A 37 18.96 -10.70 -11.75
CA ASP A 37 18.73 -9.47 -12.50
C ASP A 37 18.61 -8.28 -11.55
N ALA A 38 19.75 -7.66 -11.22
CA ALA A 38 19.82 -6.55 -10.27
C ALA A 38 19.07 -5.31 -10.77
N GLU A 39 19.15 -5.00 -12.07
CA GLU A 39 18.49 -3.83 -12.66
C GLU A 39 16.97 -3.96 -12.57
N LEU A 40 16.42 -5.14 -12.92
CA LEU A 40 14.99 -5.40 -12.76
C LEU A 40 14.57 -5.35 -11.29
N TYR A 41 15.41 -5.84 -10.38
CA TYR A 41 15.13 -5.79 -8.94
C TYR A 41 15.04 -4.35 -8.43
N GLU A 42 16.04 -3.52 -8.74
CA GLU A 42 16.08 -2.10 -8.37
C GLU A 42 14.90 -1.32 -8.96
N GLU A 43 14.49 -1.64 -10.19
CA GLU A 43 13.30 -1.08 -10.82
C GLU A 43 12.03 -1.41 -10.02
N CYS A 44 11.85 -2.67 -9.65
CA CYS A 44 10.68 -3.10 -8.88
C CYS A 44 10.68 -2.47 -7.48
N GLU A 45 11.84 -2.36 -6.85
CA GLU A 45 12.01 -1.73 -5.55
C GLU A 45 11.62 -0.24 -5.59
N ARG A 46 12.09 0.50 -6.60
CA ARG A 46 11.73 1.91 -6.79
C ARG A 46 10.22 2.08 -7.01
N GLN A 47 9.62 1.29 -7.89
CA GLN A 47 8.18 1.33 -8.16
C GLN A 47 7.35 1.01 -6.91
N TYR A 48 7.81 0.07 -6.08
CA TYR A 48 7.17 -0.28 -4.81
C TYR A 48 7.17 0.92 -3.85
N PHE A 49 8.33 1.58 -3.63
CA PHE A 49 8.40 2.74 -2.75
C PHE A 49 7.60 3.94 -3.26
N GLU A 50 7.59 4.20 -4.58
CA GLU A 50 6.74 5.23 -5.17
C GLU A 50 5.24 4.94 -5.01
N LYS A 51 4.84 3.66 -5.03
CA LYS A 51 3.46 3.25 -4.77
C LYS A 51 3.09 3.46 -3.31
N GLU A 52 3.95 3.05 -2.38
CA GLU A 52 3.73 3.25 -0.93
C GLU A 52 3.62 4.73 -0.58
N ALA A 53 4.51 5.57 -1.11
CA ALA A 53 4.46 7.02 -0.89
C ALA A 53 3.12 7.64 -1.36
N ARG A 54 2.63 7.22 -2.54
CA ARG A 54 1.34 7.70 -3.07
C ARG A 54 0.13 7.11 -2.35
N ALA A 55 0.27 5.97 -1.68
CA ALA A 55 -0.84 5.35 -0.96
C ALA A 55 -1.28 6.21 0.24
N THR A 56 -0.32 6.83 0.93
CA THR A 56 -0.60 7.79 2.02
C THR A 56 -1.39 8.99 1.51
N ASP A 57 -0.93 9.65 0.45
CA ASP A 57 -1.62 10.81 -0.13
C ASP A 57 -3.05 10.46 -0.57
N LEU A 58 -3.23 9.28 -1.17
CA LEU A 58 -4.55 8.82 -1.61
C LEU A 58 -5.49 8.56 -0.43
N GLU A 59 -4.97 8.02 0.68
CA GLU A 59 -5.76 7.79 1.88
C GLU A 59 -6.17 9.11 2.54
N GLU A 60 -5.27 10.09 2.62
CA GLU A 60 -5.60 11.43 3.10
C GLU A 60 -6.69 12.11 2.25
N GLN A 61 -6.60 11.98 0.92
CA GLN A 61 -7.64 12.49 0.01
C GLN A 61 -8.99 11.80 0.21
N ARG A 62 -8.99 10.49 0.47
CA ARG A 62 -10.21 9.73 0.79
C ARG A 62 -10.82 10.22 2.10
N GLU A 63 -10.03 10.40 3.15
CA GLU A 63 -10.51 10.92 4.42
C GLU A 63 -11.11 12.33 4.28
N LEU A 64 -10.45 13.22 3.54
CA LEU A 64 -10.97 14.57 3.28
C LEU A 64 -12.29 14.53 2.50
N THR A 65 -12.40 13.62 1.54
CA THR A 65 -13.64 13.42 0.77
C THR A 65 -14.75 12.94 1.70
N TRP A 66 -14.48 11.99 2.60
CA TRP A 66 -15.47 11.51 3.56
C TRP A 66 -15.92 12.61 4.53
N LYS A 67 -14.99 13.38 5.11
CA LYS A 67 -15.31 14.49 6.02
C LYS A 67 -16.20 15.54 5.34
N ARG A 68 -15.98 15.83 4.05
CA ARG A 68 -16.83 16.76 3.29
C ARG A 68 -18.25 16.22 3.09
N LEU A 69 -18.38 14.93 2.78
CA LEU A 69 -19.68 14.26 2.60
C LEU A 69 -20.45 14.22 3.93
N GLU A 70 -19.78 13.90 5.04
CA GLU A 70 -20.37 13.93 6.38
C GLU A 70 -20.84 15.34 6.77
N ALA A 71 -20.04 16.38 6.49
CA ALA A 71 -20.41 17.76 6.78
C ALA A 71 -21.62 18.24 5.95
N GLU A 72 -21.72 17.83 4.68
CA GLU A 72 -22.89 18.13 3.85
C GLU A 72 -24.14 17.40 4.35
N ALA A 73 -24.02 16.12 4.70
CA ALA A 73 -25.13 15.34 5.27
C ALA A 73 -25.62 15.94 6.61
N ALA A 74 -24.70 16.39 7.46
CA ALA A 74 -25.05 17.05 8.73
C ALA A 74 -25.79 18.38 8.50
N ARG A 75 -25.36 19.20 7.53
CA ARG A 75 -26.07 20.45 7.18
C ARG A 75 -27.50 20.18 6.73
N GLN A 76 -27.72 19.20 5.85
CA GLN A 76 -29.05 18.85 5.36
C GLN A 76 -29.94 18.25 6.46
N GLY A 77 -29.36 17.53 7.42
CA GLY A 77 -30.06 17.05 8.59
C GLY A 77 -30.54 18.17 9.51
N ASP A 78 -29.71 19.20 9.72
CA ASP A 78 -30.02 20.37 10.57
C ASP A 78 -31.10 21.26 9.92
N ASP A 79 -31.02 21.49 8.60
CA ASP A 79 -32.04 22.24 7.84
C ASP A 79 -33.41 21.55 7.89
N MET A 80 -33.45 20.22 7.97
CA MET A 80 -34.71 19.47 8.08
C MET A 80 -35.31 19.49 9.50
N VAL A 81 -34.51 19.78 10.53
CA VAL A 81 -34.96 19.93 11.92
C VAL A 81 -35.49 21.35 12.20
N LEU A 82 -34.93 22.37 11.54
CA LEU A 82 -35.36 23.77 11.71
C LEU A 82 -36.65 24.14 10.94
N VAL A 83 -37.14 23.27 10.06
CA VAL A 83 -38.37 23.47 9.26
C VAL A 83 -39.60 22.80 9.90
N ASN A 84 -39.47 22.16 11.08
CA ASN A 84 -40.60 21.60 11.86
C ASN A 84 -41.00 22.48 13.05
#